data_AF-A0A452Y5Y7-F1
#
_entry.id   AF-A0A452Y5Y7-F1
#
_cell.length_a   1.000
_cell.length_b   1.000
_cell.length_c   1.000
_cell.angle_alpha   90.00
_cell.angle_beta   90.00
_cell.angle_gamma   90.00
#
_symmetry.space_group_name_H-M   'P 1'
#
loop_
_entity.id
_entity.type
_entity.pdbx_description
1 polymer ?
#
loop_
_entity_poly.entity_id
_entity_poly.type
_entity_poly.pdbx_seq_one_letter_code
_entity_poly.pdbx_strand_id
1 'polypeptide(L)' 'AMAHCDSKDVLIVGGVGCNERLQEMMRIMCSERGGRLFATDDRYCIDNGAMIAYTGLLAYAHGVTTPLEDSTFTQSG' A
#
# COMPACT_ATOMS: atom_id res chain seq x y z
N ALA A 1 -6.10 -3.89 -15.76
CA ALA A 1 -5.92 -3.35 -14.40
C ALA A 1 -4.73 -2.38 -14.22
N MET A 2 -3.75 -2.28 -15.13
CA MET A 2 -2.82 -1.11 -15.19
C MET A 2 -2.85 -0.35 -16.53
N ALA A 3 -3.56 -0.88 -17.52
CA ALA A 3 -3.77 -0.18 -18.80
C ALA A 3 -4.89 0.87 -18.72
N HIS A 4 -5.65 0.90 -17.63
CA HIS A 4 -6.81 1.78 -17.46
C HIS A 4 -6.61 2.92 -16.46
N CYS A 5 -5.60 2.81 -15.60
CA CYS A 5 -5.12 3.91 -14.76
C CYS A 5 -3.83 4.36 -15.41
N ASP A 6 -3.70 5.63 -15.78
CA ASP A 6 -2.53 6.22 -16.46
C ASP A 6 -1.28 6.31 -15.55
N SER A 7 -1.12 5.33 -14.65
CA SER A 7 -0.04 5.22 -13.68
C SER A 7 1.04 4.31 -14.23
N LYS A 8 2.28 4.83 -14.21
CA LYS A 8 3.47 4.09 -14.61
C LYS A 8 4.09 3.33 -13.43
N ASP A 9 3.80 3.74 -12.21
CA ASP A 9 4.38 3.17 -11.00
C ASP A 9 3.42 2.17 -10.34
N VAL A 10 3.99 1.09 -9.80
CA VAL A 10 3.27 0.00 -9.13
C VAL A 10 3.84 -0.19 -7.73
N LEU A 11 2.97 -0.22 -6.73
CA LEU A 11 3.30 -0.57 -5.35
C LEU A 11 2.64 -1.91 -5.00
N ILE A 12 3.42 -2.87 -4.52
CA ILE A 12 2.92 -4.17 -4.06
C ILE A 12 3.11 -4.26 -2.54
N VAL A 13 2.00 -4.51 -1.83
CA VAL A 13 1.92 -4.58 -0.36
C VAL A 13 1.23 -5.87 0.09
N GLY A 14 1.45 -6.26 1.34
CA GLY A 14 0.86 -7.44 1.98
C GLY A 14 1.59 -8.75 1.68
N GLY A 15 1.23 -9.84 2.38
CA GLY A 15 1.96 -11.12 2.32
C GLY A 15 2.01 -11.78 0.94
N VAL A 16 1.08 -11.46 0.03
CA VAL A 16 1.11 -11.90 -1.38
C VAL A 16 2.21 -11.18 -2.17
N GLY A 17 2.56 -9.95 -1.77
CA GLY A 17 3.63 -9.16 -2.35
C GLY A 17 5.04 -9.68 -2.10
N CYS A 18 5.23 -10.54 -1.11
CA CYS A 18 6.47 -11.24 -0.82
C CYS A 18 6.78 -12.37 -1.83
N ASN A 19 5.86 -12.68 -2.75
CA ASN A 19 6.08 -13.68 -3.77
C ASN A 19 7.06 -13.19 -4.85
N GLU A 20 8.27 -13.75 -4.87
CA GLU A 20 9.33 -13.37 -5.82
C GLU A 20 8.90 -13.48 -7.29
N ARG A 21 8.09 -14.50 -7.62
CA ARG A 21 7.58 -14.71 -8.97
C ARG A 21 6.60 -13.61 -9.38
N LEU A 22 5.74 -13.17 -8.47
CA LEU A 22 4.84 -12.03 -8.68
C LEU A 22 5.62 -10.73 -8.87
N GLN A 23 6.64 -10.49 -8.04
CA GLN A 23 7.50 -9.31 -8.18
C GLN A 23 8.23 -9.30 -9.53
N GLU A 24 8.71 -10.44 -10.01
CA GLU A 24 9.37 -10.55 -11.31
C GLU A 24 8.43 -10.20 -12.47
N MET A 25 7.22 -10.76 -12.49
CA MET A 25 6.22 -10.45 -13.51
C MET A 25 5.87 -8.96 -13.53
N MET A 26 5.73 -8.35 -12.36
CA MET A 26 5.41 -6.94 -12.20
C MET A 26 6.59 -6.03 -12.61
N ARG A 27 7.82 -6.48 -12.38
CA ARG A 27 9.05 -5.78 -12.80
C ARG A 27 9.16 -5.71 -14.32
N ILE A 28 8.89 -6.82 -15.01
CA ILE A 28 8.87 -6.88 -16.49
C ILE A 28 7.86 -5.87 -17.02
N MET A 29 6.61 -5.94 -16.52
CA MET A 29 5.54 -5.03 -16.95
C MET A 29 5.85 -3.54 -16.67
N CYS A 30 6.47 -3.20 -15.54
CA CYS A 30 6.87 -1.82 -15.24
C CYS A 30 7.99 -1.35 -16.18
N SER A 31 8.98 -2.21 -16.44
CA SER A 31 10.13 -1.87 -17.29
C SER A 31 9.73 -1.56 -18.73
N GLU A 32 8.78 -2.30 -19.30
CA GLU A 32 8.25 -2.07 -20.65
C GLU A 32 7.51 -0.73 -20.78
N ARG A 33 7.12 -0.11 -19.66
CA ARG A 33 6.32 1.12 -19.61
C ARG A 33 7.08 2.32 -19.05
N GLY A 34 8.38 2.16 -18.80
CA GLY A 34 9.23 3.19 -18.15
C GLY A 34 8.81 3.50 -16.72
N GLY A 35 8.18 2.54 -16.05
CA GLY A 35 7.62 2.63 -14.72
C GLY A 35 8.50 2.00 -13.64
N ARG A 36 8.23 2.31 -12.37
CA ARG A 36 8.96 1.75 -11.23
C ARG A 36 8.09 0.76 -10.45
N LEU A 37 8.69 -0.37 -10.10
CA LEU A 37 8.12 -1.30 -9.15
C LEU A 37 8.65 -0.98 -7.75
N PHE A 38 7.75 -0.65 -6.84
CA PHE A 38 8.01 -0.57 -5.41
C PHE A 38 7.50 -1.86 -4.76
N ALA A 39 8.43 -2.76 -4.46
CA ALA A 39 8.14 -3.92 -3.62
C ALA A 39 8.59 -3.59 -2.20
N THR A 40 7.71 -3.81 -1.23
CA THR A 40 8.01 -3.53 0.17
C THR A 40 8.82 -4.72 0.74
N ASP A 41 9.99 -4.46 1.35
CA ASP A 41 10.80 -5.48 2.05
C ASP A 41 9.92 -6.18 3.10
N ASP A 42 10.07 -7.51 3.24
CA ASP A 42 9.27 -8.38 4.13
C ASP A 42 9.05 -7.78 5.53
N ARG A 43 10.00 -6.98 6.04
CA ARG A 43 9.92 -6.35 7.37
C ARG A 43 8.92 -5.18 7.46
N TYR A 44 8.56 -4.57 6.34
CA TYR A 44 7.54 -3.51 6.26
C TYR A 44 6.22 -4.00 5.66
N CYS A 45 6.18 -5.24 5.12
CA CYS A 45 4.97 -5.93 4.69
C CYS A 45 4.16 -6.53 5.85
N ILE A 46 4.70 -6.53 7.07
CA ILE A 46 3.99 -6.96 8.28
C ILE A 46 3.23 -5.78 8.85
N ASP A 47 1.92 -5.95 9.04
CA ASP A 47 1.06 -5.00 9.73
C ASP A 47 1.70 -4.58 11.06
N ASN A 48 2.07 -3.30 11.15
CA ASN A 48 2.73 -2.75 12.32
C ASN A 48 2.13 -1.39 12.68
N GLY A 49 2.29 -1.01 13.95
CA GLY A 49 1.75 0.26 14.45
C GLY A 49 2.30 1.49 13.73
N ALA A 50 3.48 1.42 13.09
CA ALA A 50 4.05 2.56 12.36
C ALA A 50 3.25 2.87 11.08
N MET A 51 2.74 1.86 10.38
CA MET A 51 1.84 2.07 9.23
C MET A 51 0.58 2.85 9.63
N ILE A 52 -0.04 2.45 10.76
CA ILE A 52 -1.23 3.10 11.29
C ILE A 52 -0.91 4.52 11.77
N ALA A 53 0.19 4.69 12.53
CA ALA A 53 0.60 5.99 13.07
C ALA A 53 0.95 7.00 11.96
N TYR A 54 1.68 6.57 10.93
CA TYR A 54 2.05 7.45 9.81
C TYR A 54 0.83 7.89 9.00
N THR A 55 -0.11 6.97 8.75
CA THR A 55 -1.38 7.29 8.09
C THR A 55 -2.18 8.29 8.93
N GLY A 56 -2.25 8.09 10.24
CA GLY A 56 -2.90 9.02 11.18
C GLY A 56 -2.22 10.40 11.22
N LEU A 57 -0.89 10.45 11.20
CA LEU A 57 -0.12 11.70 11.14
C LEU A 57 -0.41 12.48 9.85
N LEU A 58 -0.40 11.82 8.70
CA LEU A 58 -0.73 12.45 7.42
C LEU A 58 -2.17 12.97 7.40
N ALA A 59 -3.12 12.15 7.86
CA ALA A 59 -4.53 12.55 7.97
C ALA A 59 -4.68 13.82 8.83
N TYR A 60 -4.07 13.84 10.01
CA TYR A 60 -4.08 15.00 10.92
C TYR A 60 -3.43 16.24 10.29
N ALA A 61 -2.27 16.07 9.63
CA ALA A 61 -1.58 17.17 8.94
C ALA A 61 -2.42 17.79 7.80
N HIS A 62 -3.32 17.02 7.21
CA HIS A 62 -4.29 17.46 6.20
C HIS A 62 -5.66 17.87 6.79
N GLY A 63 -5.77 18.00 8.11
CA GLY A 63 -6.97 18.49 8.79
C GLY A 63 -8.06 17.44 9.01
N VAL A 64 -7.77 16.15 8.81
CA VAL A 64 -8.69 15.06 9.11
C VAL A 64 -8.55 14.66 10.57
N THR A 65 -9.65 14.74 11.32
CA THR A 65 -9.73 14.31 12.72
C THR A 65 -10.98 13.45 12.93
N THR A 66 -10.87 12.40 13.74
CA THR A 66 -12.00 11.54 14.09
C THR A 66 -12.48 11.86 15.51
N PRO A 67 -13.72 12.32 15.70
CA PRO A 67 -14.33 12.44 17.02
C PRO A 67 -14.36 11.09 17.76
N LEU A 68 -14.41 11.13 19.09
CA LEU A 68 -14.36 9.90 19.89
C LEU A 68 -15.60 9.03 19.66
N GLU A 69 -16.76 9.65 19.49
CA GLU A 69 -18.02 8.99 19.15
C GLU A 69 -17.99 8.21 17.83
N ASP A 70 -17.15 8.66 16.89
CA ASP A 70 -16.97 8.03 15.58
C ASP A 70 -15.85 6.99 15.57
N SER A 71 -15.09 6.87 16.67
CA SER A 71 -13.96 5.94 16.81
C SER A 71 -14.41 4.52 17.19
N THR A 72 -15.49 4.05 16.57
CA THR A 72 -16.05 2.70 16.78
C THR A 72 -15.51 1.71 15.74
N PHE A 73 -15.62 0.41 16.02
CA PHE A 73 -15.19 -0.65 15.10
C PHE A 73 -16.36 -1.56 14.73
N THR A 74 -16.36 -2.05 13.49
CA THR A 74 -17.29 -3.10 13.03
C THR A 74 -16.47 -4.31 12.63
N GLN A 75 -16.77 -5.46 13.23
CA GLN A 75 -16.16 -6.73 12.87
C GLN A 75 -17.19 -7.57 12.11
N SER A 76 -16.98 -7.79 10.82
CA SER A 76 -17.79 -8.71 10.04
C SER A 76 -17.31 -10.14 10.33
N GLY A 77 -18.13 -10.91 11.04
CA GLY A 77 -17.96 -12.35 11.24
C GLY A 77 -18.69 -13.16 10.17
#